data_AF-A0A1I2AR79-F1
#
_entry.id   AF-A0A1I2AR79-F1
#
_cell.length_a   1.000
_cell.length_b   1.000
_cell.length_c   1.000
_cell.angle_alpha   90.00
_cell.angle_beta   90.00
_cell.angle_gamma   90.00
#
_symmetry.space_group_name_H-M   'P 1'
#
loop_
_entity.id
_entity.type
_entity.pdbx_description
1 polymer ?
#
loop_
_entity_poly.entity_id
_entity_poly.type
_entity_poly.pdbx_seq_one_letter_code
_entity_poly.pdbx_strand_id
1 'polypeptide(L)'
;MIGYIGISLIKDEKESINSCSIDINHSIHKDVYSSIKELMDNARNSVAREVNNILIQTYWEIGRIIVEDERGHSDRAEYGKQLVTDLSKRLTKEYGEGFSKSNLFNMRNFYLSFPISQTVSGKLSCSHYCELLSISDEKKRSFYEKETVSANWSVRELKKQVKTSLFERLLLSSGDENKEKVLELP
;
A
#
# COMPACT_ATOMS: atom_id res chain seq x y z
N MET A 1 -64.63 22.76 -36.84
CA MET A 1 -64.11 21.55 -36.18
C MET A 1 -62.57 21.53 -36.24
N ILE A 2 -61.89 22.55 -35.68
CA ILE A 2 -60.41 22.70 -35.76
C ILE A 2 -59.78 23.07 -34.38
N GLY A 3 -60.58 23.22 -33.32
CA GLY A 3 -60.10 23.69 -32.01
C GLY A 3 -59.60 22.61 -31.03
N TYR A 4 -59.92 21.32 -31.24
CA TYR A 4 -59.62 20.27 -30.26
C TYR A 4 -58.29 19.53 -30.50
N ILE A 5 -57.77 19.54 -31.73
CA ILE A 5 -56.52 18.82 -32.06
C ILE A 5 -55.30 19.56 -31.48
N GLY A 6 -55.31 20.90 -31.46
CA GLY A 6 -54.20 21.69 -30.93
C GLY A 6 -54.00 21.59 -29.41
N ILE A 7 -55.07 21.39 -28.62
CA ILE A 7 -54.96 21.31 -27.16
C ILE A 7 -54.42 19.94 -26.71
N SER A 8 -54.72 18.86 -27.43
CA SER A 8 -54.17 17.52 -27.14
C SER A 8 -52.67 17.43 -27.46
N LEU A 9 -52.24 17.99 -28.61
CA LEU A 9 -50.84 18.03 -29.01
C LEU A 9 -49.95 18.83 -28.05
N ILE A 10 -50.44 19.96 -27.53
CA ILE A 10 -49.69 20.81 -26.57
C ILE A 10 -49.56 20.14 -25.19
N LYS A 11 -50.48 19.25 -24.82
CA LYS A 11 -50.47 18.56 -23.52
C LYS A 11 -49.43 17.43 -23.50
N ASP A 12 -49.35 16.66 -24.60
CA ASP A 12 -48.37 15.58 -24.77
C ASP A 12 -46.93 16.13 -24.88
N GLU A 13 -46.74 17.29 -25.52
CA GLU A 13 -45.43 17.94 -25.63
C GLU A 13 -44.92 18.45 -24.27
N LYS A 14 -45.81 18.99 -23.42
CA LYS A 14 -45.45 19.47 -22.08
C LYS A 14 -45.10 18.34 -21.11
N GLU A 15 -45.75 17.18 -21.19
CA GLU A 15 -45.40 16.02 -20.36
C GLU A 15 -44.05 15.40 -20.77
N SER A 16 -43.75 15.35 -22.07
CA SER A 16 -42.46 14.88 -22.60
C SER A 16 -41.28 15.81 -22.28
N ILE A 17 -41.50 17.13 -22.28
CA ILE A 17 -40.49 18.12 -21.86
C ILE A 17 -40.22 18.03 -20.35
N ASN A 18 -41.24 17.74 -19.53
CA ASN A 18 -41.08 17.64 -18.08
C ASN A 18 -40.34 16.35 -17.66
N SER A 19 -40.60 15.21 -18.31
CA SER A 19 -39.86 13.97 -18.06
C SER A 19 -38.38 14.09 -18.47
N CYS A 20 -38.11 14.64 -19.66
CA CYS A 20 -36.75 14.90 -20.13
C CYS A 20 -35.99 15.88 -19.21
N SER A 21 -36.65 16.92 -18.67
CA SER A 21 -36.05 17.87 -17.73
C SER A 21 -35.72 17.26 -16.36
N ILE A 22 -36.51 16.29 -15.89
CA ILE A 22 -36.25 15.54 -14.65
C ILE A 22 -35.08 14.56 -14.85
N ASP A 23 -35.03 13.86 -15.98
CA ASP A 23 -33.95 12.94 -16.33
C ASP A 23 -32.60 13.67 -16.53
N ILE A 24 -32.62 14.86 -17.15
CA ILE A 24 -31.44 15.72 -17.30
C ILE A 24 -30.95 16.23 -15.93
N ASN A 25 -31.83 16.71 -15.06
CA ASN A 25 -31.43 17.17 -13.72
C ASN A 25 -30.90 16.02 -12.84
N HIS A 26 -31.52 14.83 -12.89
CA HIS A 26 -31.05 13.66 -12.18
C HIS A 26 -29.65 13.21 -12.68
N SER A 27 -29.41 13.32 -13.98
CA SER A 27 -28.10 13.05 -14.61
C SER A 27 -27.03 14.10 -14.24
N ILE A 28 -27.36 15.39 -14.29
CA ILE A 28 -26.44 16.49 -13.94
C ILE A 28 -25.98 16.39 -12.48
N HIS A 29 -26.90 16.11 -11.56
CA HIS A 29 -26.55 15.93 -10.15
C HIS A 29 -25.68 14.69 -9.92
N LYS A 30 -25.87 13.62 -10.71
CA LYS A 30 -25.04 12.42 -10.66
C LYS A 30 -23.63 12.69 -11.16
N ASP A 31 -23.47 13.50 -12.20
CA ASP A 31 -22.17 13.86 -12.76
C ASP A 31 -21.40 14.78 -11.80
N VAL A 32 -22.04 15.83 -11.27
CA VAL A 32 -21.43 16.71 -10.24
C VAL A 32 -21.06 15.92 -8.98
N TYR A 33 -21.95 15.04 -8.51
CA TYR A 33 -21.65 14.17 -7.36
C TYR A 33 -20.45 13.25 -7.64
N SER A 34 -20.38 12.65 -8.84
CA SER A 34 -19.29 11.77 -9.22
C SER A 34 -17.96 12.52 -9.31
N SER A 35 -17.95 13.73 -9.87
CA SER A 35 -16.76 14.59 -9.91
C SER A 35 -16.29 15.02 -8.52
N ILE A 36 -17.21 15.39 -7.62
CA ILE A 36 -16.85 15.73 -6.23
C ILE A 36 -16.32 14.50 -5.50
N LYS A 37 -16.95 13.34 -5.68
CA LYS A 37 -16.50 12.08 -5.09
C LYS A 37 -15.10 11.71 -5.59
N GLU A 38 -14.84 11.78 -6.89
CA GLU A 38 -13.53 11.51 -7.47
C GLU A 38 -12.46 12.48 -6.95
N LEU A 39 -12.77 13.77 -6.86
CA LEU A 39 -11.86 14.76 -6.26
C LEU A 39 -11.51 14.41 -4.81
N MET A 40 -12.52 14.06 -4.00
CA MET A 40 -12.33 13.66 -2.61
C MET A 40 -11.53 12.38 -2.45
N ASP A 41 -11.81 11.36 -3.28
CA ASP A 41 -11.10 10.08 -3.27
C ASP A 41 -9.63 10.28 -3.71
N ASN A 42 -9.39 11.11 -4.73
CA ASN A 42 -8.05 11.47 -5.18
C ASN A 42 -7.26 12.22 -4.09
N ALA A 43 -7.88 13.19 -3.42
CA ALA A 43 -7.26 13.93 -2.33
C ALA A 43 -6.88 13.00 -1.16
N ARG A 44 -7.80 12.13 -0.74
CA ARG A 44 -7.54 11.13 0.33
C ARG A 44 -6.41 10.18 -0.05
N ASN A 45 -6.42 9.68 -1.28
CA ASN A 45 -5.38 8.77 -1.78
C ASN A 45 -4.01 9.48 -1.86
N SER A 46 -3.97 10.75 -2.23
CA SER A 46 -2.75 11.54 -2.26
C SER A 46 -2.16 11.71 -0.86
N VAL A 47 -2.97 12.11 0.13
CA VAL A 47 -2.53 12.24 1.53
C VAL A 47 -2.07 10.89 2.08
N ALA A 48 -2.83 9.82 1.84
CA ALA A 48 -2.48 8.49 2.33
C ALA A 48 -1.13 8.01 1.76
N ARG A 49 -0.85 8.28 0.48
CA ARG A 49 0.45 7.95 -0.15
C ARG A 49 1.59 8.73 0.48
N GLU A 50 1.41 10.03 0.72
CA GLU A 50 2.46 10.85 1.30
C GLU A 50 2.79 10.45 2.74
N VAL A 51 1.74 10.22 3.55
CA VAL A 51 1.90 9.68 4.91
C VAL A 51 2.62 8.33 4.88
N ASN A 52 2.27 7.46 3.93
CA ASN A 52 2.94 6.17 3.79
C ASN A 52 4.43 6.30 3.46
N ASN A 53 4.80 7.21 2.55
CA ASN A 53 6.20 7.47 2.20
C ASN A 53 7.00 7.94 3.42
N ILE A 54 6.46 8.93 4.13
CA ILE A 54 7.08 9.46 5.36
C ILE A 54 7.22 8.37 6.41
N LEU A 55 6.19 7.54 6.60
CA LEU A 55 6.18 6.46 7.58
C LEU A 55 7.29 5.44 7.28
N ILE A 56 7.39 5.02 6.02
CA ILE A 56 8.39 4.06 5.56
C ILE A 56 9.80 4.60 5.75
N GLN A 57 10.04 5.84 5.34
CA GLN A 57 11.34 6.49 5.53
C GLN A 57 11.68 6.61 7.01
N THR A 58 10.72 7.02 7.83
CA THR A 58 10.91 7.15 9.28
C THR A 58 11.24 5.81 9.93
N TYR A 59 10.55 4.74 9.54
CA TYR A 59 10.79 3.39 10.07
C TYR A 59 12.18 2.88 9.67
N TRP A 60 12.61 3.17 8.44
CA TRP A 60 13.94 2.85 7.98
C TRP A 60 15.02 3.60 8.78
N GLU A 61 14.85 4.91 8.99
CA GLU A 61 15.77 5.73 9.77
C GLU A 61 15.87 5.29 11.23
N ILE A 62 14.75 4.93 11.86
CA ILE A 62 14.76 4.36 13.22
C ILE A 62 15.55 3.05 13.23
N GLY A 63 15.36 2.19 12.23
CA GLY A 63 16.14 0.97 12.05
C GLY A 63 17.65 1.23 11.97
N ARG A 64 18.04 2.24 11.17
CA ARG A 64 19.43 2.67 11.04
C ARG A 64 20.01 3.10 12.37
N ILE A 65 19.32 3.98 13.11
CA ILE A 65 19.75 4.48 14.42
C ILE A 65 19.97 3.32 15.40
N ILE A 66 19.04 2.35 15.45
CA ILE A 66 19.17 1.17 16.32
C ILE A 66 20.42 0.35 15.96
N VAL A 67 20.64 0.08 14.67
CA VAL A 67 21.76 -0.76 14.21
C VAL A 67 23.10 -0.06 14.38
N GLU A 68 23.17 1.25 14.13
CA GLU A 68 24.37 2.07 14.36
C GLU A 68 24.74 2.06 15.86
N ASP A 69 23.76 2.20 16.75
CA ASP A 69 23.98 2.13 18.20
C ASP A 69 24.44 0.72 18.64
N GLU A 70 23.81 -0.35 18.13
CA GLU A 70 24.22 -1.73 18.43
C GLU A 70 25.67 -2.03 18.00
N ARG A 71 26.11 -1.51 16.84
CA ARG A 71 27.48 -1.70 16.33
C ARG A 71 28.53 -1.02 17.20
N GLY A 72 28.19 0.08 17.87
CA GLY A 72 29.05 0.74 18.85
C GLY A 72 29.23 -0.05 20.15
N HIS A 73 28.37 -1.04 20.40
CA HIS A 73 28.32 -1.84 21.63
C HIS A 73 28.44 -3.36 21.34
N SER A 74 29.17 -3.71 20.27
CA SER A 74 29.21 -4.99 19.55
C SER A 74 29.50 -6.26 20.36
N ASP A 75 29.97 -6.14 21.60
CA ASP A 75 30.34 -7.29 22.44
C ASP A 75 29.17 -7.98 23.15
N ARG A 76 27.92 -7.50 23.00
CA ARG A 76 26.77 -8.04 23.75
C ARG A 76 25.51 -8.16 22.90
N ALA A 77 25.19 -9.36 22.42
CA ALA A 77 23.87 -9.66 21.85
C ALA A 77 22.70 -9.37 22.83
N GLU A 78 23.00 -9.34 24.13
CA GLU A 78 22.06 -8.96 25.17
C GLU A 78 21.75 -7.45 25.19
N TYR A 79 22.70 -6.61 24.77
CA TYR A 79 22.53 -5.15 24.69
C TYR A 79 21.41 -4.77 23.72
N GLY A 80 21.41 -5.30 22.49
CA GLY A 80 20.36 -5.01 21.51
C GLY A 80 18.95 -5.38 22.01
N LYS A 81 18.81 -6.51 22.73
CA LYS A 81 17.52 -6.91 23.33
C LYS A 81 17.05 -5.97 24.44
N GLN A 82 17.98 -5.48 25.27
CA GLN A 82 17.70 -4.51 26.33
C GLN A 82 17.37 -3.14 25.74
N LEU A 83 18.15 -2.67 24.77
CA LEU A 83 17.93 -1.42 24.03
C LEU A 83 16.53 -1.36 23.44
N VAL A 84 16.12 -2.36 22.64
CA VAL A 84 14.78 -2.40 22.03
C VAL A 84 13.69 -2.45 23.10
N THR A 85 13.94 -3.13 24.22
CA THR A 85 13.00 -3.19 25.35
C THR A 85 12.79 -1.82 25.99
N ASP A 86 13.87 -1.07 26.23
CA ASP A 86 13.81 0.24 26.87
C ASP A 86 13.28 1.32 25.94
N LEU A 87 13.69 1.29 24.67
CA LEU A 87 13.13 2.14 23.62
C LEU A 87 11.62 1.94 23.51
N SER A 88 11.13 0.69 23.49
CA SER A 88 9.69 0.42 23.40
C SER A 88 8.94 1.04 24.57
N LYS A 89 9.41 0.87 25.81
CA LYS A 89 8.74 1.44 26.99
C LYS A 89 8.65 2.97 26.90
N ARG A 90 9.75 3.64 26.53
CA ARG A 90 9.82 5.11 26.50
C ARG A 90 9.03 5.68 25.33
N LEU A 91 9.25 5.16 24.12
CA LEU A 91 8.59 5.66 22.91
C LEU A 91 7.11 5.31 22.89
N THR A 92 6.68 4.15 23.40
CA THR A 92 5.24 3.87 23.52
C THR A 92 4.55 4.80 24.50
N LYS A 93 5.23 5.20 25.57
CA LYS A 93 4.68 6.19 26.52
C LYS A 93 4.52 7.58 25.89
N GLU A 94 5.45 7.98 25.03
CA GLU A 94 5.49 9.33 24.45
C GLU A 94 4.67 9.45 23.15
N TYR A 95 4.71 8.42 22.29
CA TYR A 95 4.15 8.45 20.93
C TYR A 95 3.09 7.37 20.66
N GLY A 96 2.86 6.45 21.59
CA GLY A 96 1.79 5.43 21.51
C GLY A 96 2.20 4.07 20.91
N GLU A 97 1.21 3.27 20.55
CA GLU A 97 1.36 1.84 20.23
C GLU A 97 2.23 1.53 19.01
N GLY A 98 2.50 2.53 18.16
CA GLY A 98 3.42 2.44 17.02
C GLY A 98 4.87 2.08 17.40
N PHE A 99 5.23 2.12 18.68
CA PHE A 99 6.60 1.82 19.15
C PHE A 99 6.69 0.56 20.03
N SER A 100 5.81 -0.41 19.81
CA SER A 100 5.94 -1.72 20.46
C SER A 100 7.30 -2.39 20.16
N LYS A 101 7.74 -3.29 21.03
CA LYS A 101 8.99 -4.06 20.84
C LYS A 101 9.04 -4.73 19.48
N SER A 102 7.96 -5.38 19.07
CA SER A 102 7.86 -6.06 17.77
C SER A 102 8.02 -5.08 16.62
N ASN A 103 7.46 -3.87 16.72
CA ASN A 103 7.60 -2.89 15.64
C ASN A 103 9.02 -2.32 15.57
N LEU A 104 9.68 -2.08 16.71
CA LEU A 104 11.10 -1.69 16.74
C LEU A 104 12.03 -2.77 16.19
N PHE A 105 11.73 -4.06 16.47
CA PHE A 105 12.44 -5.16 15.82
C PHE A 105 12.22 -5.18 14.30
N ASN A 106 11.00 -4.91 13.83
CA ASN A 106 10.72 -4.79 12.40
C ASN A 106 11.49 -3.62 11.78
N MET A 107 11.51 -2.44 12.41
CA MET A 107 12.30 -1.28 11.95
C MET A 107 13.79 -1.61 11.86
N ARG A 108 14.35 -2.25 12.89
CA ARG A 108 15.74 -2.73 12.90
C ARG A 108 16.01 -3.68 11.73
N ASN A 109 15.16 -4.70 11.56
CA ASN A 109 15.30 -5.67 10.47
C ASN A 109 15.09 -5.02 9.10
N PHE A 110 14.28 -3.97 9.04
CA PHE A 110 14.02 -3.23 7.81
C PHE A 110 15.30 -2.61 7.27
N TYR A 111 16.04 -1.90 8.11
CA TYR A 111 17.34 -1.33 7.75
C TYR A 111 18.37 -2.41 7.37
N LEU A 112 18.42 -3.54 8.09
CA LEU A 112 19.33 -4.64 7.77
C LEU A 112 19.01 -5.31 6.42
N SER A 113 17.73 -5.39 6.06
CA SER A 113 17.28 -6.07 4.85
C SER A 113 17.29 -5.17 3.61
N PHE A 114 17.20 -3.85 3.82
CA PHE A 114 17.19 -2.84 2.77
C PHE A 114 18.18 -1.73 3.14
N PRO A 115 19.50 -1.95 3.07
CA PRO A 115 20.50 -0.97 3.53
C PRO A 115 20.56 0.31 2.68
N ILE A 116 19.90 0.33 1.52
CA ILE A 116 19.78 1.49 0.62
C ILE A 116 18.33 1.97 0.65
N SER A 117 18.09 3.17 1.18
CA SER A 117 16.74 3.73 1.34
C SER A 117 16.00 3.94 0.01
N GLN A 118 16.73 4.20 -1.08
CA GLN A 118 16.17 4.38 -2.43
C GLN A 118 15.55 3.12 -3.03
N THR A 119 15.86 1.93 -2.48
CA THR A 119 15.30 0.66 -2.95
C THR A 119 13.83 0.51 -2.58
N VAL A 120 13.37 1.26 -1.57
CA VAL A 120 12.05 1.08 -0.98
C VAL A 120 10.98 1.84 -1.78
N SER A 121 9.99 1.10 -2.27
CA SER A 121 8.88 1.64 -3.04
C SER A 121 7.79 2.22 -2.14
N GLY A 122 7.49 3.51 -2.32
CA GLY A 122 6.31 4.16 -1.72
C GLY A 122 4.95 3.57 -2.15
N LYS A 123 4.95 2.66 -3.12
CA LYS A 123 3.74 1.94 -3.58
C LYS A 123 3.30 0.86 -2.62
N LEU A 124 4.20 0.34 -1.78
CA LEU A 124 3.88 -0.66 -0.77
C LEU A 124 3.66 0.03 0.57
N SER A 125 2.75 -0.50 1.38
CA SER A 125 2.58 -0.02 2.75
C SER A 125 3.59 -0.65 3.70
N CYS A 126 3.82 -0.02 4.85
CA CYS A 126 4.68 -0.60 5.91
C CYS A 126 4.29 -2.05 6.26
N SER A 127 3.00 -2.40 6.23
CA SER A 127 2.54 -3.76 6.50
C SER A 127 2.98 -4.77 5.43
N HIS A 128 3.14 -4.35 4.18
CA HIS A 128 3.74 -5.20 3.14
C HIS A 128 5.22 -5.45 3.46
N TYR A 129 5.96 -4.41 3.83
CA TYR A 129 7.35 -4.54 4.23
C TYR A 129 7.51 -5.47 5.45
N CYS A 130 6.66 -5.35 6.47
CA CYS A 130 6.67 -6.31 7.59
C CYS A 130 6.53 -7.77 7.13
N GLU A 131 5.67 -8.04 6.14
CA GLU A 131 5.53 -9.38 5.58
C GLU A 131 6.78 -9.80 4.79
N LEU A 132 7.33 -8.93 3.95
CA LEU A 132 8.54 -9.19 3.17
C LEU A 132 9.76 -9.45 4.08
N LEU A 133 9.85 -8.76 5.22
CA LEU A 133 10.93 -8.95 6.19
C LEU A 133 10.89 -10.33 6.89
N SER A 134 9.74 -11.02 6.85
CA SER A 134 9.66 -12.40 7.34
C SER A 134 10.34 -13.41 6.40
N ILE A 135 10.61 -13.01 5.15
CA ILE A 135 11.28 -13.84 4.15
C ILE A 135 12.78 -13.66 4.32
N SER A 136 13.49 -14.71 4.71
CA SER A 136 14.94 -14.68 4.96
C SER A 136 15.76 -14.59 3.67
N ASP A 137 15.32 -15.27 2.61
CA ASP A 137 15.99 -15.29 1.31
C ASP A 137 15.76 -13.96 0.57
N GLU A 138 16.87 -13.28 0.24
CA GLU A 138 16.86 -11.98 -0.42
C GLU A 138 16.27 -12.02 -1.83
N LYS A 139 16.59 -13.04 -2.63
CA LYS A 139 16.08 -13.17 -4.00
C LYS A 139 14.59 -13.42 -3.99
N LYS A 140 14.14 -14.31 -3.08
CA LYS A 140 12.71 -14.56 -2.86
C LYS A 140 12.00 -13.29 -2.42
N ARG A 141 12.59 -12.52 -1.50
CA ARG A 141 12.02 -11.24 -1.02
C ARG A 141 11.87 -10.23 -2.16
N SER A 142 12.93 -10.02 -2.95
CA SER A 142 12.93 -9.11 -4.11
C SER A 142 11.87 -9.51 -5.15
N PHE A 143 11.74 -10.81 -5.42
CA PHE A 143 10.68 -11.33 -6.29
C PHE A 143 9.28 -10.95 -5.78
N TYR A 144 8.97 -11.25 -4.52
CA TYR A 144 7.65 -10.96 -3.96
C TYR A 144 7.37 -9.46 -3.86
N GLU A 145 8.38 -8.63 -3.57
CA GLU A 145 8.24 -7.17 -3.59
C GLU A 145 7.80 -6.68 -4.97
N LYS A 146 8.51 -7.10 -6.02
CA LYS A 146 8.24 -6.68 -7.41
C LYS A 146 6.88 -7.17 -7.90
N GLU A 147 6.56 -8.43 -7.64
CA GLU A 147 5.26 -8.98 -8.01
C GLU A 147 4.11 -8.31 -7.25
N THR A 148 4.29 -7.97 -5.97
CA THR A 148 3.28 -7.24 -5.19
C THR A 148 3.01 -5.87 -5.81
N VAL A 149 4.06 -5.15 -6.23
CA VAL A 149 3.93 -3.86 -6.90
C VAL A 149 3.30 -3.99 -8.29
N SER A 150 3.73 -4.97 -9.07
CA SER A 150 3.27 -5.19 -10.46
C SER A 150 1.80 -5.61 -10.51
N ALA A 151 1.42 -6.59 -9.68
CA ALA A 151 0.07 -7.14 -9.63
C ALA A 151 -0.85 -6.44 -8.63
N ASN A 152 -0.36 -5.38 -7.97
CA ASN A 152 -1.07 -4.58 -6.96
C ASN A 152 -1.71 -5.46 -5.86
N TRP A 153 -0.95 -6.41 -5.33
CA TRP A 153 -1.44 -7.32 -4.30
C TRP A 153 -1.68 -6.59 -2.99
N SER A 154 -2.80 -6.91 -2.35
CA SER A 154 -2.99 -6.56 -0.94
C SER A 154 -2.05 -7.37 -0.05
N VAL A 155 -1.82 -6.92 1.19
CA VAL A 155 -1.05 -7.66 2.21
C VAL A 155 -1.56 -9.10 2.36
N ARG A 156 -2.88 -9.31 2.27
CA ARG A 156 -3.50 -10.63 2.35
C ARG A 156 -3.13 -11.53 1.18
N GLU A 157 -3.10 -10.95 -0.03
CA GLU A 157 -2.73 -11.71 -1.23
C GLU A 157 -1.23 -12.00 -1.23
N LEU A 158 -0.37 -11.03 -0.86
CA LEU A 158 1.07 -11.28 -0.65
C LEU A 158 1.29 -12.47 0.30
N LYS A 159 0.66 -12.44 1.49
CA LYS A 159 0.70 -13.56 2.46
C LYS A 159 0.30 -14.89 1.84
N LYS A 160 -0.76 -14.90 1.04
CA LYS A 160 -1.24 -16.11 0.36
C LYS A 160 -0.26 -16.60 -0.70
N GLN A 161 0.33 -15.70 -1.49
CA GLN A 161 1.30 -16.06 -2.53
C GLN A 161 2.63 -16.56 -1.95
N VAL A 162 3.06 -16.00 -0.81
CA VAL A 162 4.18 -16.52 -0.01
C VAL A 162 3.85 -17.90 0.54
N LYS A 163 2.66 -18.08 1.15
CA LYS A 163 2.21 -19.36 1.72
C LYS A 163 2.10 -20.47 0.67
N THR A 164 1.74 -20.12 -0.57
CA THR A 164 1.60 -21.10 -1.66
C THR A 164 2.89 -21.30 -2.46
N SER A 165 4.01 -20.75 -1.98
CA SER A 165 5.35 -20.91 -2.56
C SER A 165 5.40 -20.58 -4.05
N LEU A 166 4.74 -19.50 -4.45
CA LEU A 166 4.69 -19.05 -5.85
C LEU A 166 6.09 -18.98 -6.47
N PHE A 167 7.07 -18.42 -5.74
CA PHE A 167 8.45 -18.31 -6.20
C PHE A 167 9.05 -19.67 -6.57
N GLU A 168 8.96 -20.64 -5.66
CA GLU A 168 9.50 -21.99 -5.88
C GLU A 168 8.80 -22.70 -7.03
N ARG A 169 7.47 -22.57 -7.13
CA ARG A 169 6.70 -23.17 -8.23
C ARG A 169 7.14 -22.62 -9.58
N LEU A 170 7.37 -21.32 -9.67
CA LEU A 170 7.83 -20.69 -10.91
C LEU A 170 9.26 -21.12 -11.25
N LEU A 171 10.16 -21.24 -10.26
CA LEU A 171 11.51 -21.76 -10.49
C LEU A 171 11.51 -23.21 -11.00
N LEU A 172 10.59 -24.04 -10.52
CA LEU A 172 10.47 -25.46 -10.91
C LEU A 172 9.72 -25.65 -12.24
N SER A 173 8.76 -24.77 -12.55
CA SER A 173 7.93 -24.87 -13.75
C SER A 173 8.53 -24.19 -14.98
N SER A 174 9.53 -23.33 -14.81
CA SER A 174 10.14 -22.58 -15.91
C SER A 174 11.29 -23.37 -16.53
N GLY A 175 11.23 -23.66 -17.83
CA GLY A 175 12.42 -24.03 -18.60
C GLY A 175 13.51 -22.95 -18.52
N ASP A 176 14.75 -23.28 -18.93
CA ASP A 176 15.96 -22.50 -18.63
C ASP A 176 15.90 -21.01 -19.03
N GLU A 177 15.10 -20.64 -20.03
CA GLU A 177 14.95 -19.26 -20.56
C GLU A 177 14.21 -18.26 -19.63
N ASN A 178 13.47 -18.73 -18.62
CA ASN A 178 12.75 -17.86 -17.68
C ASN A 178 13.36 -17.86 -16.26
N LYS A 179 14.32 -18.74 -15.97
CA LYS A 179 15.03 -18.78 -14.68
C LYS A 179 15.91 -17.54 -14.49
N GLU A 180 16.56 -17.09 -15.56
CA GLU A 180 17.30 -15.82 -15.58
C GLU A 180 16.37 -14.65 -15.26
N LYS A 181 15.19 -14.53 -15.89
CA LYS A 181 14.25 -13.42 -15.58
C LYS A 181 13.75 -13.38 -14.13
N VAL A 182 13.64 -14.51 -13.43
CA VAL A 182 13.23 -14.54 -12.02
C VAL A 182 14.42 -14.23 -11.08
N LEU A 183 15.65 -14.54 -11.51
CA LEU A 183 16.88 -14.41 -10.72
C LEU A 183 17.71 -13.14 -11.03
N GLU A 184 17.53 -12.52 -12.19
CA GLU A 184 18.24 -11.33 -12.69
C GLU A 184 17.53 -10.02 -12.36
N LEU A 185 16.42 -10.06 -11.62
CA LEU A 185 15.73 -8.87 -11.19
C LEU A 185 16.64 -8.11 -10.17
N PRO A 186 17.25 -6.97 -10.55
CA PRO A 186 18.30 -6.30 -9.78
C PRO A 186 17.85 -5.82 -8.41
#